data_AF-A0A953FW12-F1
#
_entry.id   AF-A0A953FW12-F1
#
_cell.length_a   1.000
_cell.length_b   1.000
_cell.length_c   1.000
_cell.angle_alpha   90.00
_cell.angle_beta   90.00
_cell.angle_gamma   90.00
#
_symmetry.space_group_name_H-M   'P 1'
#
loop_
_entity.id
_entity.type
_entity.pdbx_description
1 polymer ?
#
loop_
_entity_poly.entity_id
_entity_poly.type
_entity_poly.pdbx_seq_one_letter_code
_entity_poly.pdbx_strand_id
1 'polypeptide(L)'
;MSKTEATLNGDSQWPLWEVFVQGPEGEPHSHAGSLHAPDAALALQNARDVYSRRGGVSSIWVVPAKDIIASSSAENGLMFEPMDSKVYRHAQFYKVPRGVKNL
;
A
#
# COMPACT_ATOMS: atom_id res chain seq x y z
N MET A 1 2.26 14.00 27.17
CA MET A 1 1.01 13.31 26.77
C MET A 1 0.20 14.30 25.95
N SER A 2 0.53 14.43 24.67
CA SER A 2 -0.12 15.39 23.78
C SER A 2 -1.33 14.73 23.15
N LYS A 3 -2.48 15.28 23.49
CA LYS A 3 -3.81 14.90 23.04
C LYS A 3 -3.91 15.22 21.54
N THR A 4 -3.88 14.21 20.67
CA THR A 4 -4.29 14.39 19.27
C THR A 4 -5.80 14.24 19.25
N GLU A 5 -6.50 15.37 19.39
CA GLU A 5 -7.93 15.45 19.15
C GLU A 5 -8.16 15.29 17.65
N ALA A 6 -8.63 14.11 17.24
CA ALA A 6 -9.16 13.91 15.91
C ALA A 6 -10.42 14.77 15.79
N THR A 7 -10.34 15.85 15.03
CA THR A 7 -11.49 16.67 14.63
C THR A 7 -12.46 15.78 13.87
N LEU A 8 -13.52 15.33 14.54
CA LEU A 8 -14.67 14.70 13.90
C LEU A 8 -15.50 15.80 13.25
N ASN A 9 -15.09 16.23 12.05
CA ASN A 9 -15.95 17.03 11.19
C ASN A 9 -17.12 16.14 10.75
N GLY A 10 -18.28 16.35 11.36
CA GLY A 10 -19.55 15.77 10.92
C GLY A 10 -20.02 16.43 9.63
N ASP A 11 -19.29 16.22 8.54
CA ASP A 11 -19.70 16.67 7.22
C ASP A 11 -20.58 15.59 6.59
N SER A 12 -21.73 15.98 6.03
CA SER A 12 -22.64 15.16 5.21
C SER A 12 -21.99 14.64 3.90
N GLN A 13 -20.67 14.51 3.89
CA GLN A 13 -19.88 14.03 2.78
C GLN A 13 -19.86 12.50 2.83
N TRP A 14 -20.16 11.89 1.70
CA TRP A 14 -20.05 10.44 1.52
C TRP A 14 -18.66 9.92 1.92
N PRO A 15 -18.51 8.66 2.34
CA PRO A 15 -17.20 8.16 2.74
C PRO A 15 -16.17 8.27 1.60
N LEU A 16 -14.90 8.50 1.99
CA LEU A 16 -13.76 8.58 1.09
C LEU A 16 -13.27 7.18 0.68
N TRP A 17 -12.98 7.02 -0.61
CA TRP A 17 -12.45 5.81 -1.23
C TRP A 17 -11.15 6.13 -1.96
N GLU A 18 -10.15 5.28 -1.79
CA GLU A 18 -8.93 5.29 -2.58
C GLU A 18 -9.09 4.35 -3.78
N VAL A 19 -8.66 4.80 -4.95
CA VAL A 19 -8.84 4.12 -6.24
C VAL A 19 -7.49 3.67 -6.78
N PHE A 20 -7.39 2.39 -7.13
CA PHE A 20 -6.22 1.81 -7.77
C PHE A 20 -6.59 1.27 -9.15
N VAL A 21 -5.79 1.57 -10.16
CA VAL A 21 -6.02 1.15 -11.55
C VAL A 21 -4.87 0.30 -12.04
N GLN A 22 -5.21 -0.73 -12.81
CA GLN A 22 -4.26 -1.57 -13.54
C GLN A 22 -4.34 -1.20 -15.02
N GLY A 23 -3.17 -1.00 -15.63
CA GLY A 23 -3.02 -0.81 -17.07
C GLY A 23 -3.27 -2.11 -17.84
N PRO A 24 -2.34 -2.56 -18.70
CA PRO A 24 -2.36 -3.90 -19.29
C PRO A 24 -2.42 -5.04 -18.27
N GLU A 25 -2.92 -6.19 -18.71
CA GLU A 25 -2.96 -7.41 -17.90
C GLU A 25 -1.55 -7.79 -17.42
N GLY A 26 -1.42 -8.03 -16.12
CA GLY A 26 -0.15 -8.41 -15.49
C GLY A 26 0.66 -7.25 -14.89
N GLU A 27 0.28 -6.00 -15.15
CA GLU A 27 0.87 -4.85 -14.43
C GLU A 27 0.32 -4.74 -13.00
N PRO A 28 1.07 -4.18 -12.04
CA PRO A 28 0.54 -3.92 -10.71
C PRO A 28 -0.53 -2.82 -10.74
N HIS A 29 -1.53 -2.92 -9.86
CA HIS A 29 -2.42 -1.81 -9.58
C HIS A 29 -1.63 -0.63 -9.01
N SER A 30 -1.85 0.55 -9.57
CA SER A 30 -1.24 1.81 -9.14
C SER A 30 -2.30 2.74 -8.58
N HIS A 31 -1.95 3.53 -7.56
CA HIS A 31 -2.88 4.48 -6.97
C HIS A 31 -3.18 5.62 -7.96
N ALA A 32 -4.45 5.81 -8.30
CA ALA A 32 -4.90 6.81 -9.26
C ALA A 32 -5.40 8.10 -8.57
N GLY A 33 -5.93 7.98 -7.36
CA GLY A 33 -6.48 9.08 -6.57
C GLY A 33 -7.68 8.64 -5.74
N SER A 34 -8.43 9.60 -5.20
CA SER A 34 -9.51 9.35 -4.28
C SER A 34 -10.84 9.97 -4.72
N LEU A 35 -11.95 9.41 -4.26
CA LEU A 35 -13.31 9.90 -4.52
C LEU A 35 -14.24 9.66 -3.34
N HIS A 36 -15.37 10.38 -3.31
CA HIS A 36 -16.41 10.19 -2.31
C HIS A 36 -17.60 9.44 -2.92
N ALA A 37 -18.09 8.41 -2.25
CA ALA A 37 -19.22 7.60 -2.71
C ALA A 37 -19.92 6.91 -1.52
N PRO A 38 -21.25 6.70 -1.58
CA PRO A 38 -22.02 6.14 -0.47
C PRO A 38 -21.71 4.66 -0.20
N ASP A 39 -21.36 3.90 -1.24
CA ASP A 39 -21.06 2.48 -1.18
C ASP A 39 -20.04 2.06 -2.26
N ALA A 40 -19.57 0.81 -2.18
CA ALA A 40 -18.53 0.28 -3.06
C ALA A 40 -18.96 0.19 -4.54
N ALA A 41 -20.24 -0.09 -4.81
CA ALA A 41 -20.73 -0.24 -6.18
C ALA A 41 -20.74 1.13 -6.89
N LEU A 42 -21.24 2.16 -6.21
CA LEU A 42 -21.20 3.52 -6.75
C LEU A 42 -19.77 4.07 -6.81
N ALA A 43 -18.91 3.73 -5.84
CA ALA A 43 -17.49 4.07 -5.88
C ALA A 43 -16.81 3.50 -7.13
N LEU A 44 -17.06 2.23 -7.46
CA LEU A 44 -16.49 1.57 -8.63
C LEU A 44 -17.00 2.18 -9.95
N GLN A 45 -18.29 2.50 -10.02
CA GLN A 45 -18.87 3.15 -11.19
C GLN A 45 -18.26 4.55 -11.41
N ASN A 46 -18.17 5.35 -10.35
CA ASN A 46 -17.56 6.68 -10.41
C ASN A 46 -16.08 6.60 -10.77
N ALA A 47 -15.35 5.65 -10.20
CA ALA A 47 -13.94 5.40 -10.50
C ALA A 47 -13.74 5.06 -11.98
N ARG A 48 -14.58 4.19 -12.54
CA ARG A 48 -14.55 3.85 -13.97
C ARG A 48 -14.72 5.12 -14.82
N ASP A 49 -15.75 5.90 -14.56
CA ASP A 49 -16.09 7.07 -15.39
C ASP A 49 -15.03 8.19 -15.31
N VAL A 50 -14.29 8.29 -14.19
CA VAL A 50 -13.21 9.26 -14.01
C VAL A 50 -11.88 8.75 -14.59
N TYR A 51 -11.48 7.53 -14.26
CA TYR A 51 -10.12 7.03 -14.51
C TYR A 51 -9.96 6.18 -15.78
N SER A 52 -11.04 5.69 -16.41
CA SER A 52 -10.94 4.83 -17.60
C SER A 52 -11.09 5.56 -18.94
N ARG A 53 -11.19 6.90 -18.94
CA ARG A 53 -11.61 7.70 -20.12
C ARG A 53 -10.73 7.56 -21.36
N ARG A 54 -9.43 7.25 -21.21
CA ARG A 54 -8.48 7.15 -22.32
C ARG A 54 -8.23 5.71 -22.78
N GLY A 55 -9.02 4.76 -22.30
CA GLY A 55 -8.77 3.33 -22.50
C GLY A 55 -7.55 2.82 -21.73
N GLY A 56 -7.20 1.56 -21.91
CA GLY A 56 -5.99 0.96 -21.33
C GLY A 56 -6.09 0.55 -19.85
N VAL A 57 -7.21 0.79 -19.19
CA VAL A 57 -7.47 0.28 -17.83
C VAL A 57 -8.14 -1.09 -17.93
N SER A 58 -7.47 -2.15 -17.45
CA SER A 58 -8.00 -3.52 -17.44
C SER A 58 -8.74 -3.87 -16.14
N SER A 59 -8.33 -3.27 -15.01
CA SER A 59 -8.90 -3.56 -13.69
C SER A 59 -8.88 -2.32 -12.78
N ILE A 60 -9.88 -2.21 -11.92
CA ILE A 60 -10.04 -1.12 -10.95
C ILE A 60 -10.34 -1.73 -9.58
N TRP A 61 -9.60 -1.30 -8.57
CA TRP A 61 -9.90 -1.56 -7.16
C TRP A 61 -10.34 -0.26 -6.49
N VAL A 62 -11.34 -0.39 -5.62
CA VAL A 62 -11.78 0.68 -4.72
C VAL A 62 -11.72 0.17 -3.30
N VAL A 63 -11.13 0.96 -2.41
CA VAL A 63 -10.94 0.59 -1.00
C VAL A 63 -11.40 1.76 -0.14
N PRO A 64 -12.22 1.55 0.91
CA PRO A 64 -12.52 2.61 1.85
C PRO A 64 -11.22 3.15 2.45
N ALA A 65 -11.04 4.47 2.47
CA ALA A 65 -9.80 5.08 2.97
C ALA A 65 -9.51 4.69 4.43
N LYS A 66 -10.56 4.47 5.23
CA LYS A 66 -10.47 4.01 6.63
C LYS A 66 -9.88 2.61 6.81
N ASP A 67 -9.88 1.78 5.76
CA ASP A 67 -9.36 0.41 5.81
C ASP A 67 -7.87 0.34 5.40
N ILE A 68 -7.31 1.46 4.92
CA ILE A 68 -5.88 1.56 4.56
C ILE A 68 -5.09 2.02 5.78
N ILE A 69 -4.17 1.18 6.21
CA ILE A 69 -3.22 1.50 7.28
C ILE A 69 -1.87 1.85 6.65
N ALA A 70 -1.42 3.08 6.89
CA ALA A 70 -0.12 3.56 6.44
C ALA A 70 0.89 3.58 7.59
N SER A 71 2.12 3.17 7.32
CA SER A 71 3.25 3.39 8.24
C SER A 71 3.62 4.87 8.27
N SER A 72 4.04 5.38 9.43
CA SER A 72 4.56 6.74 9.53
C SER A 72 5.96 6.84 8.92
N SER A 73 6.24 7.90 8.15
CA SER A 73 7.59 8.18 7.64
C SER A 73 8.62 8.33 8.76
N ALA A 74 8.18 8.73 9.97
CA ALA A 74 9.06 8.83 11.15
C ALA A 74 9.52 7.44 11.66
N GLU A 75 8.77 6.38 11.38
CA GLU A 75 9.08 5.01 11.79
C GLU A 75 9.89 4.25 10.73
N ASN A 76 10.22 4.91 9.61
CA ASN A 76 10.87 4.28 8.46
C ASN A 76 12.20 3.61 8.86
N GLY A 77 13.00 4.27 9.70
CA GLY A 77 14.25 3.70 10.22
C GLY A 77 14.02 2.36 10.94
N LEU A 78 13.05 2.29 11.85
CA LEU A 78 12.79 1.07 12.61
C LEU A 78 12.15 -0.05 11.79
N MET A 79 11.31 0.28 10.80
CA MET A 79 10.60 -0.71 9.98
C MET A 79 11.41 -1.23 8.79
N PHE A 80 12.24 -0.39 8.19
CA PHE A 80 12.90 -0.66 6.91
C PHE A 80 14.42 -0.51 6.93
N GLU A 81 15.05 -0.10 8.03
CA GLU A 81 16.51 -0.27 8.14
C GLU A 81 16.85 -1.75 7.94
N PRO A 82 17.78 -2.06 7.02
CA PRO A 82 18.18 -3.43 6.82
C PRO A 82 18.66 -4.02 8.15
N MET A 83 18.54 -5.33 8.27
CA MET A 83 19.27 -6.12 9.27
C MET A 83 20.79 -6.08 9.03
N ASP A 84 21.36 -4.96 8.58
CA ASP A 84 22.78 -4.76 8.28
C ASP A 84 23.65 -5.02 9.52
N SER A 85 23.08 -4.79 10.70
CA SER A 85 23.68 -5.13 12.00
C SER A 85 23.69 -6.65 12.32
N LYS A 86 23.09 -7.50 11.48
CA LYS A 86 22.92 -8.96 11.72
C LYS A 86 23.69 -9.79 10.71
N VAL A 87 24.95 -9.42 10.52
CA VAL A 87 25.98 -10.07 9.69
C VAL A 87 26.04 -11.59 9.90
N TYR A 88 25.72 -12.09 11.10
CA TYR A 88 25.68 -13.52 11.45
C TYR A 88 24.67 -14.36 10.62
N ARG A 89 23.73 -13.74 9.91
CA ARG A 89 22.77 -14.45 9.04
C ARG A 89 23.29 -14.65 7.61
N HIS A 90 24.41 -14.02 7.25
CA HIS A 90 24.99 -14.14 5.93
C HIS A 90 25.80 -15.44 5.81
N ALA A 91 25.56 -16.21 4.74
CA ALA A 91 26.09 -17.57 4.57
C ALA A 91 27.62 -17.66 4.73
N GLN A 92 28.33 -16.59 4.38
CA GLN A 92 29.79 -16.48 4.48
C GLN A 92 30.34 -16.48 5.92
N PHE A 93 29.50 -16.25 6.95
CA PHE A 93 29.94 -16.18 8.34
C PHE A 93 29.65 -17.45 9.15
N TYR A 94 29.04 -18.48 8.55
CA TYR A 94 28.95 -19.80 9.19
C TYR A 94 30.32 -20.47 9.19
N LYS A 95 30.80 -20.90 10.37
CA LYS A 95 31.97 -21.78 10.47
C LYS A 95 31.62 -23.14 9.88
N VAL A 96 32.05 -23.39 8.65
CA VAL A 96 31.97 -24.71 8.03
C VAL A 96 33.01 -25.62 8.71
N PRO A 97 32.62 -26.79 9.24
CA PRO A 97 33.56 -27.74 9.83
C PRO A 97 34.63 -28.16 8.80
N ARG A 98 35.87 -28.36 9.26
CA ARG A 98 36.97 -28.84 8.41
C ARG A 98 36.63 -30.23 7.87
N GLY A 99 36.33 -30.33 6.59
CA GLY A 99 36.01 -31.59 5.91
C GLY A 99 35.06 -31.44 4.70
N VAL A 100 34.31 -30.34 4.63
CA VAL A 100 33.38 -30.09 3.52
C VAL A 100 34.06 -29.17 2.50
N LYS A 101 34.92 -29.74 1.65
CA LYS A 101 35.68 -28.96 0.65
C LYS A 101 35.15 -29.08 -0.79
N ASN A 102 34.11 -29.88 -1.02
CA ASN A 102 33.53 -30.09 -2.36
C ASN A 102 32.01 -30.32 -2.28
N LEU A 103 31.25 -29.23 -2.18
CA LEU A 103 29.86 -29.19 -2.67
C LEU A 103 29.82 -28.23 -3.84
#